data_AF-A0A4Z0GH44-F1
#
_entry.id   AF-A0A4Z0GH44-F1
#
_cell.length_a   1.000
_cell.length_b   1.000
_cell.length_c   1.000
_cell.angle_alpha   90.00
_cell.angle_beta   90.00
_cell.angle_gamma   90.00
#
_symmetry.space_group_name_H-M   'P 1'
#
loop_
_entity.id
_entity.type
_entity.pdbx_description
1 polymer ?
#
loop_
_entity_poly.entity_id
_entity_poly.type
_entity_poly.pdbx_seq_one_letter_code
_entity_poly.pdbx_strand_id
1 'polypeptide(L)'
;MPGPGSGRSTRSTSRRRASRFAGLTLRLYAPGADAWSLYWASKRTGTLFPPVTGRFQPDGTGVFHGDDEHEGREGRELRVRFVRSEIAETTAHWEQAFSVDEGRTWLTNWHTRMTRRTD
;
A
#
# COMPACT_ATOMS: atom_id res chain seq x y z
N MET A 1 2.36 8.40 -16.81
CA MET A 1 1.18 8.69 -15.97
C MET A 1 0.10 7.65 -16.25
N PRO A 2 -0.35 6.81 -15.30
CA PRO A 2 -1.56 6.05 -15.52
C PRO A 2 -2.73 7.05 -15.53
N GLY A 3 -3.46 7.11 -16.64
CA GLY A 3 -4.65 7.96 -16.75
C GLY A 3 -5.74 7.59 -15.74
N PRO A 4 -6.79 8.41 -15.60
CA PRO A 4 -7.91 8.18 -14.69
C PRO A 4 -8.74 6.98 -15.21
N GLY A 5 -8.24 5.78 -14.99
CA GLY A 5 -8.83 4.52 -15.39
C GLY A 5 -9.25 3.73 -14.15
N SER A 6 -10.40 3.07 -14.29
CA SER A 6 -11.05 2.19 -13.30
C SER A 6 -10.09 1.30 -12.50
N GLY A 7 -10.54 0.96 -11.28
CA GLY A 7 -9.75 0.33 -10.22
C GLY A 7 -8.78 -0.76 -10.70
N ARG A 8 -7.59 -0.78 -10.08
CA ARG A 8 -6.50 -1.72 -10.42
C ARG A 8 -6.29 -2.70 -9.28
N SER A 9 -6.09 -3.97 -9.62
CA SER A 9 -5.69 -5.00 -8.64
C SER A 9 -4.25 -5.46 -8.91
N THR A 10 -3.51 -5.77 -7.85
CA THR A 10 -2.18 -6.40 -7.95
C THR A 10 -2.17 -7.65 -7.10
N ARG A 11 -1.85 -8.79 -7.69
CA ARG A 11 -1.73 -10.08 -7.01
C ARG A 11 -0.28 -10.38 -6.69
N SER A 12 0.00 -10.78 -5.46
CA SER A 12 1.34 -11.22 -5.02
C SER A 12 1.27 -12.66 -4.56
N THR A 13 2.17 -13.51 -5.08
CA THR A 13 2.29 -14.93 -4.70
C THR A 13 3.75 -15.32 -4.54
N SER A 14 4.08 -16.06 -3.49
CA SER A 14 5.40 -16.71 -3.32
C SER A 14 5.31 -18.20 -3.66
N ARG A 15 6.33 -18.72 -4.35
CA ARG A 15 6.47 -20.15 -4.69
C ARG A 15 7.56 -20.88 -3.88
N ARG A 16 8.26 -20.21 -2.94
CA ARG A 16 9.30 -20.85 -2.12
C ARG A 16 8.69 -21.76 -1.05
N ARG A 17 9.32 -22.92 -0.81
CA ARG A 17 8.87 -24.00 0.12
C ARG A 17 8.60 -23.55 1.57
N ALA A 18 9.01 -22.36 1.99
CA ALA A 18 8.85 -21.88 3.37
C ALA A 18 7.65 -20.95 3.61
N SER A 19 6.93 -20.46 2.60
CA SER A 19 5.65 -19.77 2.80
C SER A 19 4.91 -19.56 1.48
N ARG A 20 3.74 -20.18 1.34
CA ARG A 20 2.75 -19.85 0.30
C ARG A 20 1.87 -18.70 0.79
N PHE A 21 2.41 -17.48 0.84
CA PHE A 21 1.55 -16.32 1.02
C PHE A 21 0.86 -15.98 -0.32
N ALA A 22 -0.43 -15.70 -0.24
CA ALA A 22 -1.23 -15.20 -1.34
C ALA A 22 -2.03 -14.01 -0.82
N GLY A 23 -1.84 -12.87 -1.46
CA GLY A 23 -2.59 -11.66 -1.15
C GLY A 23 -2.78 -10.81 -2.39
N LEU A 24 -3.70 -9.86 -2.27
CA LEU A 24 -4.07 -8.94 -3.34
C LEU A 24 -4.15 -7.53 -2.75
N THR A 25 -3.62 -6.55 -3.46
CA THR A 25 -3.98 -5.15 -3.20
C THR A 25 -5.04 -4.72 -4.19
N LEU A 26 -6.21 -4.29 -3.70
CA LEU A 26 -7.25 -3.62 -4.49
C LEU A 26 -7.07 -2.11 -4.36
N ARG A 27 -6.97 -1.41 -5.49
CA ARG A 27 -6.90 0.06 -5.57
C ARG A 27 -8.16 0.61 -6.20
N LEU A 28 -8.88 1.44 -5.46
CA LEU A 28 -10.08 2.14 -5.92
C LEU A 28 -9.79 3.63 -6.01
N TYR A 29 -10.16 4.26 -7.11
CA TYR A 29 -10.09 5.71 -7.29
C TYR A 29 -11.49 6.30 -7.15
N ALA A 30 -11.63 7.33 -6.31
CA ALA A 30 -12.85 8.08 -6.10
C ALA A 30 -12.74 9.45 -6.81
N PRO A 31 -13.33 9.63 -8.00
CA PRO A 31 -13.13 10.85 -8.80
C PRO A 31 -13.58 12.12 -8.09
N GLY A 32 -14.67 12.06 -7.31
CA GLY A 32 -15.19 13.22 -6.58
C GLY A 32 -14.29 13.70 -5.43
N ALA A 33 -13.40 12.84 -4.93
CA ALA A 33 -12.47 13.17 -3.85
C ALA A 33 -11.02 13.31 -4.35
N ASP A 34 -10.75 13.04 -5.63
CA ASP A 34 -9.40 12.90 -6.19
C ASP A 34 -8.48 12.08 -5.28
N ALA A 35 -9.01 10.94 -4.82
CA ALA A 35 -8.39 10.12 -3.81
C ALA A 35 -8.44 8.65 -4.19
N TRP A 36 -7.45 7.93 -3.70
CA TRP A 36 -7.23 6.51 -3.90
C TRP A 36 -7.28 5.79 -2.57
N SER A 37 -8.00 4.67 -2.52
CA SER A 37 -8.03 3.75 -1.38
C SER A 37 -7.38 2.42 -1.75
N LEU A 38 -6.44 1.97 -0.93
CA LEU A 38 -5.64 0.76 -1.13
C LEU A 38 -6.01 -0.27 -0.05
N TYR A 39 -6.72 -1.32 -0.44
CA TYR A 39 -7.12 -2.41 0.45
C TYR A 39 -6.18 -3.59 0.28
N TRP A 40 -5.74 -4.18 1.39
CA TRP A 40 -5.07 -5.48 1.38
C TRP A 40 -6.08 -6.60 1.60
N ALA A 41 -6.03 -7.64 0.77
CA ALA A 41 -6.77 -8.89 0.95
C ALA A 41 -5.78 -10.01 1.27
N SER A 42 -6.00 -10.71 2.38
CA SER A 42 -5.17 -11.86 2.77
C SER A 42 -5.94 -13.17 2.60
N LYS A 43 -5.34 -14.14 1.91
CA LYS A 43 -5.90 -15.51 1.87
C LYS A 43 -5.98 -16.14 3.26
N ARG A 44 -5.12 -15.73 4.20
CA ARG A 44 -5.05 -16.29 5.55
C ARG A 44 -6.29 -15.97 6.39
N THR A 45 -6.82 -14.76 6.26
CA THR A 45 -7.97 -14.29 7.04
C THR A 45 -9.26 -14.26 6.22
N GLY A 46 -9.17 -14.23 4.89
CA GLY A 46 -10.35 -14.12 4.01
C GLY A 46 -10.99 -12.73 4.02
N THR A 47 -10.31 -11.72 4.59
CA THR A 47 -10.85 -10.37 4.80
C THR A 47 -10.11 -9.31 3.98
N LEU A 48 -10.81 -8.21 3.70
CA LEU A 48 -10.20 -6.94 3.32
C LEU A 48 -9.86 -6.18 4.60
N PHE A 49 -8.61 -5.79 4.75
CA PHE A 49 -8.16 -4.92 5.83
C PHE A 49 -8.58 -3.46 5.56
N PRO A 50 -8.69 -2.63 6.62
CA PRO A 50 -8.89 -1.18 6.45
C PRO A 50 -7.93 -0.59 5.41
N PRO A 51 -8.39 0.33 4.55
CA PRO A 51 -7.56 0.86 3.49
C PRO A 51 -6.58 1.91 4.03
N VAL A 52 -5.44 2.05 3.35
CA VAL A 52 -4.74 3.34 3.34
C VAL A 52 -5.32 4.19 2.22
N THR A 53 -5.58 5.46 2.51
CA THR A 53 -6.17 6.43 1.57
C THR A 53 -5.23 7.60 1.35
N GLY A 54 -5.17 8.09 0.13
CA GLY A 54 -4.23 9.14 -0.25
C GLY A 54 -4.43 9.59 -1.68
N ARG A 55 -3.49 10.40 -2.18
CA ARG A 55 -3.49 10.88 -3.56
C ARG A 55 -2.08 11.00 -4.08
N PHE A 56 -1.96 11.06 -5.40
CA PHE A 56 -0.72 11.39 -6.06
C PHE A 56 -0.58 12.91 -6.16
N GLN A 57 0.61 13.40 -5.85
CA GLN A 57 1.00 14.78 -6.06
C GLN A 57 1.40 15.00 -7.53
N PRO A 58 1.50 16.27 -7.99
CA PRO A 58 1.89 16.57 -9.37
C PRO A 58 3.26 16.02 -9.79
N ASP A 59 4.16 15.82 -8.83
CA ASP A 59 5.48 15.21 -9.04
C ASP A 59 5.43 13.67 -9.21
N GLY A 60 4.24 13.08 -9.10
CA GLY A 60 4.02 11.63 -9.18
C GLY A 60 4.19 10.89 -7.85
N THR A 61 4.51 11.60 -6.75
CA THR A 61 4.63 10.99 -5.42
C THR A 61 3.26 10.76 -4.81
N GLY A 62 2.95 9.51 -4.48
CA GLY A 62 1.73 9.14 -3.77
C GLY A 62 1.99 8.92 -2.28
N VAL A 63 1.25 9.60 -1.41
CA VAL A 63 1.30 9.39 0.05
C VAL A 63 -0.08 9.00 0.55
N PHE A 64 -0.13 7.88 1.27
CA PHE A 64 -1.37 7.26 1.73
C PHE A 64 -1.30 6.98 3.21
N HIS A 65 -2.38 7.22 3.94
CA HIS A 65 -2.48 6.98 5.37
C HIS A 65 -3.70 6.13 5.69
N GLY A 66 -3.59 5.30 6.72
CA GLY A 66 -4.71 4.55 7.26
C GLY A 66 -4.40 4.13 8.68
N ASP A 67 -5.42 3.65 9.36
CA ASP A 67 -5.29 3.09 10.70
C ASP A 67 -5.24 1.56 10.59
N ASP A 68 -4.42 0.96 11.45
CA ASP A 68 -4.26 -0.48 11.56
C ASP A 68 -4.30 -0.89 13.04
N GLU A 69 -4.59 -2.15 13.28
CA GLU A 69 -4.61 -2.74 14.61
C GLU A 69 -3.40 -3.65 14.75
N HIS A 70 -2.55 -3.38 15.73
CA HIS A 70 -1.45 -4.29 16.03
C HIS A 70 -2.02 -5.54 16.74
N GLU A 71 -2.05 -6.69 16.04
CA GLU A 71 -2.44 -7.99 16.63
C GLU A 71 -1.74 -8.16 18.00
N GLY A 72 -2.51 -8.09 19.09
CA GLY A 72 -2.02 -8.25 20.47
C GLY A 72 -1.94 -6.99 21.34
N ARG A 73 -2.33 -5.81 20.85
CA ARG A 73 -2.52 -4.61 21.70
C ARG A 73 -3.87 -3.96 21.40
N GLU A 74 -4.93 -4.49 22.02
CA GLU A 74 -6.26 -3.87 21.97
C GLU A 74 -6.17 -2.38 22.32
N GLY A 75 -6.67 -1.53 21.42
CA GLY A 75 -6.84 -0.09 21.66
C GLY A 75 -5.64 0.82 21.40
N ARG A 76 -4.53 0.34 20.80
CA ARG A 76 -3.48 1.24 20.31
C ARG A 76 -3.67 1.54 18.82
N GLU A 77 -4.14 2.75 18.52
CA GLU A 77 -4.21 3.29 17.17
C GLU A 77 -2.81 3.30 16.54
N LEU A 78 -2.58 2.39 15.59
CA LEU A 78 -1.34 2.35 14.81
C LEU A 78 -1.62 3.06 13.50
N ARG A 79 -0.90 4.15 13.22
CA ARG A 79 -0.99 4.79 11.91
C ARG A 79 -0.03 4.14 10.94
N VAL A 80 -0.53 3.87 9.74
CA VAL A 80 0.25 3.32 8.63
C VAL A 80 0.39 4.38 7.56
N ARG A 81 1.59 4.48 6.98
CA ARG A 81 1.86 5.33 5.82
C ARG A 81 2.51 4.53 4.71
N PHE A 82 1.94 4.62 3.51
CA PHE A 82 2.60 4.15 2.29
C PHE A 82 3.07 5.34 1.46
N VAL A 83 4.30 5.22 0.95
CA VAL A 83 4.85 6.17 -0.03
C VAL A 83 5.13 5.43 -1.33
N ARG A 84 4.64 5.97 -2.43
CA ARG A 84 4.88 5.52 -3.81
C ARG A 84 5.64 6.64 -4.52
N SER A 85 6.88 6.40 -4.87
CA SER A 85 7.79 7.41 -5.42
C SER A 85 8.63 6.80 -6.54
N GLU A 86 9.46 7.63 -7.19
CA GLU A 86 10.40 7.20 -8.24
C GLU A 86 9.72 6.39 -9.36
N ILE A 87 8.47 6.75 -9.68
CA ILE A 87 7.66 6.06 -10.69
C ILE A 87 8.11 6.54 -12.07
N ALA A 88 8.90 5.70 -12.74
CA ALA A 88 9.27 5.87 -14.14
C ALA A 88 8.63 4.78 -15.00
N GLU A 89 8.91 4.79 -16.30
CA GLU A 89 8.43 3.76 -17.23
C GLU A 89 8.84 2.34 -16.81
N THR A 90 10.03 2.21 -16.23
CA THR A 90 10.65 0.92 -15.91
C THR A 90 10.93 0.72 -14.42
N THR A 91 10.72 1.73 -13.57
CA THR A 91 11.03 1.67 -12.14
C THR A 91 9.89 2.20 -11.27
N ALA A 92 9.80 1.71 -10.04
CA ALA A 92 9.00 2.32 -8.99
C ALA A 92 9.57 1.99 -7.62
N HIS A 93 9.41 2.89 -6.65
CA HIS A 93 9.77 2.69 -5.26
C HIS A 93 8.52 2.68 -4.37
N TRP A 94 8.53 1.80 -3.38
CA TRP A 94 7.48 1.68 -2.38
C TRP A 94 8.08 1.62 -0.98
N GLU A 95 7.53 2.42 -0.08
CA GLU A 95 7.82 2.39 1.35
C GLU A 95 6.56 2.13 2.15
N GLN A 96 6.74 1.49 3.31
CA GLN A 96 5.75 1.42 4.37
C GLN A 96 6.41 1.85 5.69
N ALA A 97 5.69 2.68 6.44
CA ALA A 97 6.08 3.14 7.75
C ALA A 97 4.90 3.06 8.73
N PHE A 98 5.24 2.90 10.00
CA PHE A 98 4.29 2.90 11.11
C PHE A 98 4.55 4.06 12.06
N SER A 99 3.50 4.56 12.69
CA SER A 99 3.57 5.54 13.76
C SER A 99 2.67 5.12 14.92
N VAL A 100 3.22 5.25 16.14
CA VAL A 100 2.55 4.95 17.41
C VAL A 100 2.26 6.21 18.22
N ASP A 101 2.48 7.39 17.63
CA ASP A 101 2.37 8.71 18.26
C ASP A 101 1.56 9.68 17.41
N GLU A 102 0.51 9.15 16.76
CA GLU A 102 -0.46 9.89 15.94
C GLU A 102 0.15 10.54 14.68
N GLY A 103 1.25 9.98 14.17
CA GLY A 103 1.93 10.44 12.96
C GLY A 103 3.00 11.48 13.20
N ARG A 104 3.39 11.73 14.46
CA ARG A 104 4.48 12.67 14.80
C ARG A 104 5.84 12.11 14.40
N THR A 105 6.08 10.82 14.66
CA THR A 105 7.27 10.10 14.22
C THR A 105 6.90 8.85 13.44
N TRP A 106 7.76 8.47 12.49
CA TRP A 106 7.51 7.36 11.57
C TRP A 106 8.70 6.41 11.54
N LEU A 107 8.43 5.13 11.77
CA LEU A 107 9.40 4.06 11.58
C LEU A 107 9.15 3.38 10.23
N THR A 108 10.01 3.64 9.24
CA THR A 108 9.97 2.91 7.97
C THR A 108 10.51 1.51 8.18
N ASN A 109 9.63 0.52 8.05
CA ASN A 109 9.98 -0.89 8.28
C ASN A 109 10.07 -1.68 6.97
N TRP A 110 9.76 -1.07 5.83
CA TRP A 110 9.78 -1.74 4.54
C TRP A 110 10.15 -0.80 3.40
N HIS A 111 11.05 -1.27 2.53
CA HIS A 111 11.36 -0.65 1.24
C HIS A 111 11.31 -1.71 0.14
N THR A 112 10.80 -1.33 -1.03
CA THR A 112 10.84 -2.17 -2.23
C THR A 112 11.07 -1.31 -3.46
N ARG A 113 12.13 -1.63 -4.22
CA ARG A 113 12.29 -1.14 -5.59
C ARG A 113 11.78 -2.20 -6.56
N MET A 114 10.97 -1.75 -7.51
CA MET A 114 10.37 -2.56 -8.54
C MET A 114 10.98 -2.15 -9.88
N THR A 115 11.31 -3.13 -10.70
CA THR A 115 11.70 -2.91 -12.10
C THR A 115 10.74 -3.65 -13.01
N ARG A 116 10.44 -3.06 -14.17
CA ARG A 116 9.66 -3.73 -15.22
C ARG A 116 10.51 -4.88 -15.76
N ARG A 117 9.95 -6.09 -15.76
CA ARG A 117 10.56 -7.22 -16.45
C ARG A 117 10.44 -6.99 -17.95
N THR A 118 11.56 -7.03 -18.64
CA THR A 118 11.65 -7.22 -20.09
C THR A 118 11.81 -8.71 -20.33
N ASP A 119 10.75 -9.37 -20.71
CA ASP A 119 10.77 -10.72 -21.27
C ASP A 119 10.93 -10.69 -22.79
#